data_AF-A0A7S4CJU4-F1
#
_entry.id   AF-A0A7S4CJU4-F1
#
_cell.length_a   1.000
_cell.length_b   1.000
_cell.length_c   1.000
_cell.angle_alpha   90.00
_cell.angle_beta   90.00
_cell.angle_gamma   90.00
#
_symmetry.space_group_name_H-M   'P 1'
#
loop_
_entity.id
_entity.type
_entity.pdbx_description
1 polymer ?
#
loop_
_entity_poly.entity_id
_entity_poly.type
_entity_poly.pdbx_seq_one_letter_code
_entity_poly.pdbx_strand_id
1 'polypeptide(L)'
;WAVGAGYQLIDTAWIYDNEKEIGEVLHRLGARDSVFLTTKLWRSHQGPDVLPKLKQSLRRLRTGHVDLWLLHWPGPGQHRFKRHQVPTDWTPATRVQTWKAMEEVYKSGMAK
;
A
#
# COMPACT_ATOMS: atom_id res chain seq x y z
N TRP A 1 12.61 -14.94 -13.99
CA TRP A 1 11.98 -14.07 -12.97
C TRP A 1 11.52 -12.78 -13.62
N ALA A 2 10.44 -12.16 -13.17
CA ALA A 2 9.81 -11.01 -13.85
C ALA A 2 10.80 -9.86 -14.17
N VAL A 3 11.57 -9.39 -13.17
CA VAL A 3 12.56 -8.33 -13.37
C VAL A 3 13.63 -8.71 -14.40
N GLY A 4 14.18 -9.93 -14.30
CA GLY A 4 15.16 -10.44 -15.27
C GLY A 4 14.59 -10.69 -16.69
N ALA A 5 13.26 -10.74 -16.82
CA ALA A 5 12.56 -10.82 -18.10
C ALA A 5 12.14 -9.44 -18.64
N GLY A 6 12.52 -8.35 -17.98
CA GLY A 6 12.24 -6.98 -18.42
C GLY A 6 10.93 -6.38 -17.91
N TYR A 7 10.24 -7.01 -16.95
CA TYR A 7 9.08 -6.38 -16.31
C TYR A 7 9.52 -5.23 -15.41
N GLN A 8 8.92 -4.06 -15.64
CA GLN A 8 9.23 -2.82 -14.92
C GLN A 8 8.07 -2.34 -14.04
N LEU A 9 7.01 -3.13 -13.89
CA LEU A 9 5.90 -2.82 -12.99
C LEU A 9 5.72 -3.97 -12.00
N ILE A 10 5.65 -3.62 -10.71
CA ILE A 10 5.35 -4.57 -9.65
C ILE A 10 4.18 -4.03 -8.84
N ASP A 11 3.07 -4.75 -8.91
CA ASP A 11 1.88 -4.47 -8.14
C ASP A 11 1.83 -5.33 -6.87
N THR A 12 1.75 -4.66 -5.72
CA THR A 12 1.62 -5.30 -4.40
C THR A 12 0.39 -4.75 -3.68
N ALA A 13 0.09 -5.28 -2.50
CA ALA A 13 -0.89 -4.70 -1.60
C ALA A 13 -0.61 -5.17 -0.18
N TRP A 14 -0.94 -4.33 0.81
CA TRP A 14 -0.77 -4.67 2.22
C TRP A 14 -1.40 -6.03 2.59
N ILE A 15 -2.56 -6.33 1.98
CA ILE A 15 -3.36 -7.53 2.26
C ILE A 15 -2.78 -8.82 1.68
N TYR A 16 -1.85 -8.73 0.73
CA TYR A 16 -1.23 -9.94 0.13
C TYR A 16 -0.25 -10.61 1.08
N ASP A 17 0.12 -9.93 2.18
CA ASP A 17 0.98 -10.42 3.26
C ASP A 17 2.34 -10.96 2.79
N ASN A 18 2.83 -10.43 1.67
CA ASN A 18 4.08 -10.85 1.03
C ASN A 18 4.99 -9.67 0.60
N GLU A 19 4.68 -8.44 1.03
CA GLU A 19 5.49 -7.25 0.72
C GLU A 19 6.93 -7.38 1.24
N LYS A 20 7.16 -8.16 2.31
CA LYS A 20 8.49 -8.39 2.90
C LYS A 20 9.37 -9.16 1.91
N GLU A 21 8.85 -10.24 1.36
CA GLU A 21 9.52 -11.12 0.40
C GLU A 21 9.81 -10.36 -0.91
N ILE A 22 8.85 -9.55 -1.38
CA ILE A 22 9.06 -8.67 -2.54
C ILE A 22 10.16 -7.65 -2.27
N GLY A 23 10.15 -6.99 -1.11
CA GLY A 23 11.19 -6.05 -0.70
C GLY A 23 12.58 -6.69 -0.64
N GLU A 24 12.69 -7.90 -0.09
CA GLU A 24 13.93 -8.66 -0.05
C GLU A 24 14.47 -9.02 -1.45
N VAL A 25 13.59 -9.39 -2.39
CA VAL A 25 13.98 -9.66 -3.78
C VAL A 25 14.47 -8.38 -4.47
N LEU A 26 13.72 -7.29 -4.37
CA LEU A 26 14.11 -6.01 -4.98
C LEU A 26 15.42 -5.46 -4.42
N HIS A 27 15.61 -5.57 -3.11
CA HIS A 27 16.85 -5.15 -2.45
C HIS A 27 18.05 -5.98 -2.93
N ARG A 28 17.92 -7.31 -2.99
CA ARG A 28 19.01 -8.19 -3.49
C ARG A 28 19.37 -7.93 -4.95
N LEU A 29 18.39 -7.58 -5.78
CA LEU A 29 18.60 -7.29 -7.19
C LEU A 29 19.08 -5.86 -7.47
N GLY A 30 19.08 -4.97 -6.47
CA GLY A 30 19.33 -3.54 -6.69
C GLY A 30 18.30 -2.90 -7.64
N ALA A 31 17.10 -3.46 -7.71
CA ALA A 31 16.12 -3.16 -8.76
C ALA A 31 15.01 -2.20 -8.32
N ARG A 32 15.12 -1.58 -7.12
CA ARG A 32 14.06 -0.69 -6.63
C ARG A 32 13.81 0.46 -7.59
N ASP A 33 14.86 1.13 -8.06
CA ASP A 33 14.73 2.32 -8.92
C ASP A 33 14.49 1.98 -10.39
N SER A 34 14.58 0.70 -10.77
CA SER A 34 14.29 0.22 -12.14
C SER A 34 12.87 -0.30 -12.32
N VAL A 35 12.06 -0.30 -11.26
CA VAL A 35 10.66 -0.74 -11.29
C VAL A 35 9.72 0.35 -10.76
N PHE A 36 8.56 0.44 -11.39
CA PHE A 36 7.39 1.13 -10.88
C PHE A 36 6.70 0.25 -9.83
N LEU A 37 6.83 0.62 -8.56
CA LEU A 37 6.34 -0.15 -7.42
C LEU A 37 5.01 0.41 -6.91
N THR A 38 3.96 -0.40 -6.96
CA THR A 38 2.63 -0.05 -6.45
C THR A 38 2.33 -0.81 -5.16
N THR A 39 1.69 -0.15 -4.18
CA THR A 39 1.01 -0.85 -3.08
C THR A 39 -0.37 -0.25 -2.80
N LYS A 40 -1.16 -0.88 -1.93
CA LYS A 40 -2.56 -0.53 -1.66
C LYS A 40 -2.87 -0.54 -0.17
N LEU A 41 -3.51 0.53 0.30
CA LEU A 41 -4.08 0.62 1.63
C LEU A 41 -5.30 -0.30 1.75
N TRP A 42 -5.25 -1.23 2.70
CA TRP A 42 -6.37 -2.14 2.94
C TRP A 42 -7.57 -1.42 3.57
N ARG A 43 -8.78 -1.87 3.24
CA ARG A 43 -10.06 -1.24 3.61
C ARG A 43 -10.29 -1.03 5.12
N SER A 44 -9.71 -1.89 5.97
CA SER A 44 -9.82 -1.74 7.43
C SER A 44 -8.88 -0.69 8.03
N HIS A 45 -8.04 -0.05 7.21
CA HIS A 45 -7.05 0.93 7.63
C HIS A 45 -7.36 2.36 7.16
N GLN A 46 -8.58 2.59 6.67
CA GLN A 46 -9.06 3.94 6.35
C GLN A 46 -9.18 4.77 7.63
N GLY A 47 -9.11 6.09 7.50
CA GLY A 47 -9.16 7.03 8.64
C GLY A 47 -7.79 7.23 9.30
N PRO A 48 -7.64 7.07 10.62
CA PRO A 48 -6.42 7.44 11.34
C PRO A 48 -5.22 6.54 11.02
N ASP A 49 -5.44 5.34 10.49
CA ASP A 49 -4.40 4.34 10.23
C ASP A 49 -3.66 4.52 8.90
N VAL A 50 -4.05 5.49 8.07
CA VAL A 50 -3.52 5.69 6.71
C VAL A 50 -2.00 5.79 6.67
N LEU A 51 -1.42 6.74 7.42
CA LEU A 51 0.03 6.96 7.45
C LEU A 51 0.80 5.82 8.15
N PRO A 52 0.39 5.34 9.35
CA PRO A 52 1.03 4.20 9.99
C PRO A 52 1.14 2.96 9.08
N LYS A 53 0.11 2.70 8.27
CA LYS A 53 0.04 1.51 7.42
C LYS A 53 0.85 1.66 6.15
N LEU A 54 0.93 2.85 5.56
CA LEU A 54 1.93 3.10 4.51
C LEU A 54 3.35 2.89 5.03
N LYS A 55 3.69 3.46 6.19
CA LYS A 55 5.02 3.28 6.80
C LYS A 55 5.32 1.80 7.05
N GLN A 56 4.31 1.00 7.40
CA GLN A 56 4.46 -0.45 7.52
C GLN A 56 4.78 -1.11 6.16
N SER A 57 4.05 -0.78 5.09
CA SER A 57 4.34 -1.28 3.74
C SER A 57 5.72 -0.87 3.26
N LEU A 58 6.13 0.39 3.44
CA LEU A 58 7.46 0.89 3.09
C LEU A 58 8.59 0.13 3.81
N ARG A 59 8.43 -0.16 5.11
CA ARG A 59 9.38 -1.00 5.86
C ARG A 59 9.45 -2.42 5.29
N ARG A 60 8.32 -3.03 4.96
CA ARG A 60 8.26 -4.38 4.37
C ARG A 60 8.93 -4.40 2.99
N LEU A 61 8.62 -3.41 2.15
CA LEU A 61 9.19 -3.23 0.81
C LEU A 61 10.64 -2.73 0.81
N ARG A 62 11.22 -2.42 1.98
CA ARG A 62 12.60 -1.93 2.16
C ARG A 62 12.92 -0.70 1.32
N THR A 63 11.99 0.25 1.24
CA THR A 63 12.15 1.49 0.46
C THR A 63 11.54 2.68 1.19
N GLY A 64 12.00 3.90 0.85
CA GLY A 64 11.46 5.15 1.39
C GLY A 64 10.19 5.63 0.69
N HIS A 65 9.87 5.09 -0.49
CA HIS A 65 8.71 5.53 -1.29
C HIS A 65 8.15 4.42 -2.19
N VAL A 66 6.89 4.57 -2.61
CA VAL A 66 6.26 3.83 -3.72
C VAL A 66 5.95 4.78 -4.88
N ASP A 67 5.82 4.24 -6.08
CA ASP A 67 5.53 5.01 -7.29
C ASP A 67 4.02 5.18 -7.53
N LEU A 68 3.21 4.36 -6.86
CA LEU A 68 1.76 4.53 -6.80
C LEU A 68 1.22 3.94 -5.50
N TRP A 69 0.29 4.66 -4.86
CA TRP A 69 -0.42 4.18 -3.69
C TRP A 69 -1.93 4.34 -3.83
N LEU A 70 -2.66 3.23 -3.65
CA LEU A 70 -4.09 3.18 -3.92
C LEU A 70 -4.93 2.87 -2.67
N LEU A 71 -6.16 3.36 -2.66
CA LEU A 71 -7.22 2.74 -1.87
C LEU A 71 -7.57 1.40 -2.53
N HIS A 72 -7.37 0.30 -1.80
CA HIS A 72 -7.65 -1.02 -2.36
C HIS A 72 -9.15 -1.22 -2.63
N TRP A 73 -10.01 -0.60 -1.81
CA TRP A 73 -11.47 -0.65 -1.96
C TRP A 73 -12.11 0.70 -1.60
N PRO A 74 -13.27 1.03 -2.19
CA PRO A 74 -13.96 2.31 -1.96
C PRO A 74 -14.52 2.48 -0.54
N GLY A 75 -14.55 1.41 0.26
CA GLY A 75 -15.13 1.43 1.59
C GLY A 75 -15.08 0.07 2.30
N PRO A 76 -15.71 0.01 3.48
CA PRO A 76 -15.66 -1.09 4.42
C PRO A 76 -16.20 -2.40 3.86
N GLY A 77 -17.19 -2.38 2.96
CA GLY A 77 -17.87 -3.50 2.29
C GLY A 77 -18.38 -4.64 3.20
N GLN A 78 -19.17 -5.57 2.67
CA GLN A 78 -19.59 -6.76 3.43
C GLN A 78 -18.47 -7.83 3.49
N HIS A 79 -18.42 -8.58 4.58
CA HIS A 79 -17.39 -9.58 4.85
C HIS A 79 -17.59 -10.85 4.02
N ARG A 80 -16.60 -11.20 3.17
CA ARG A 80 -16.34 -12.60 2.76
C ARG A 80 -15.08 -13.19 3.42
N PHE A 81 -14.21 -12.36 4.01
CA PHE A 81 -12.93 -12.78 4.58
C PHE A 81 -12.87 -12.46 6.08
N LYS A 82 -12.69 -13.47 6.93
CA LYS A 82 -12.72 -13.33 8.40
C LYS A 82 -11.48 -12.65 9.01
N ARG A 83 -10.36 -12.55 8.26
CA ARG A 83 -9.04 -12.13 8.80
C ARG A 83 -8.84 -10.63 9.03
N HIS A 84 -9.72 -9.76 8.51
CA HIS A 84 -9.58 -8.31 8.69
C HIS A 84 -10.94 -7.67 8.90
N GLN A 85 -11.32 -7.54 10.18
CA GLN A 85 -12.57 -6.92 10.55
C GLN A 85 -12.65 -5.50 10.04
N VAL A 86 -13.81 -5.20 9.50
CA VAL A 86 -14.16 -3.91 8.97
C VAL A 86 -14.58 -3.00 10.15
N PRO A 87 -14.09 -1.75 10.24
CA PRO A 87 -14.52 -0.83 11.28
C PRO A 87 -16.04 -0.65 11.25
N THR A 88 -16.69 -0.85 12.39
CA THR A 88 -18.15 -0.75 12.54
C THR A 88 -18.65 0.69 12.54
N ASP A 89 -17.74 1.64 12.77
CA ASP A 89 -17.96 3.09 12.84
C ASP A 89 -17.58 3.81 11.54
N TRP A 90 -17.32 3.09 10.44
CA TRP A 90 -17.01 3.71 9.17
C TRP A 90 -18.16 4.57 8.65
N THR A 91 -17.84 5.76 8.13
CA THR A 91 -18.80 6.66 7.50
C THR A 91 -18.24 7.20 6.18
N PRO A 92 -19.07 7.80 5.30
CA PRO A 92 -18.56 8.53 4.13
C PRO A 92 -17.52 9.61 4.49
N ALA A 93 -17.59 10.20 5.69
CA ALA A 93 -16.59 11.16 6.17
C ALA A 93 -15.22 10.50 6.39
N THR A 94 -15.18 9.23 6.80
CA THR A 94 -13.93 8.45 6.91
C THR A 94 -13.19 8.40 5.57
N ARG A 95 -13.90 8.26 4.45
CA ARG A 95 -13.29 8.27 3.11
C ARG A 95 -12.68 9.62 2.76
N VAL A 96 -13.38 10.71 3.07
CA VAL A 96 -12.86 12.08 2.84
C VAL A 96 -11.59 12.32 3.66
N GLN A 97 -11.60 11.95 4.95
CA GLN A 97 -10.43 12.05 5.82
C GLN A 97 -9.26 11.19 5.31
N THR A 98 -9.57 9.98 4.85
CA THR A 98 -8.59 9.07 4.26
C THR A 98 -7.92 9.69 3.05
N TRP A 99 -8.70 10.26 2.13
CA TRP A 99 -8.16 10.89 0.93
C TRP A 99 -7.27 12.09 1.27
N LYS A 100 -7.70 12.96 2.20
CA LYS A 100 -6.86 14.05 2.71
C LYS A 100 -5.53 13.57 3.27
N ALA A 101 -5.53 12.48 4.03
CA ALA A 101 -4.29 11.88 4.54
C ALA A 101 -3.41 11.30 3.42
N MET A 102 -4.01 10.76 2.35
CA MET A 102 -3.26 10.32 1.16
C MET A 102 -2.66 11.50 0.38
N GLU A 103 -3.34 12.64 0.31
CA GLU A 103 -2.79 13.87 -0.28
C GLU A 103 -1.56 14.36 0.51
N GLU A 104 -1.59 14.30 1.85
CA GLU A 104 -0.41 14.62 2.67
C GLU A 104 0.75 13.63 2.45
N VAL A 105 0.43 12.34 2.23
CA VAL A 105 1.44 11.34 1.83
C VAL A 105 2.08 11.70 0.50
N TYR A 106 1.29 12.09 -0.51
CA TYR A 106 1.82 12.52 -1.80
C TYR A 106 2.75 13.72 -1.64
N LYS A 107 2.34 14.75 -0.88
CA LYS A 107 3.18 15.92 -0.57
C LYS A 107 4.48 15.55 0.15
N SER A 108 4.47 14.49 0.96
CA SER A 108 5.67 14.01 1.67
C SER A 108 6.67 13.25 0.78
N GLY A 109 6.29 12.87 -0.45
CA GLY A 109 7.10 12.05 -1.35
C GLY A 109 7.16 10.56 -1.01
N MET A 110 6.41 10.10 0.01
CA MET A 110 6.30 8.67 0.35
C MET A 110 5.51 7.87 -0.70
N ALA A 111 4.64 8.54 -1.46
CA ALA A 111 4.03 8.02 -2.69
C ALA A 111 4.13 9.12 -3.76
N LYS A 112 4.42 8.73 -5.00
CA LYS A 112 4.58 9.65 -6.14
C LYS A 112 3.40 9.57 -7.10
#